data_AF-A0A524J8I7-F1
#
_entry.id   AF-A0A524J8I7-F1
#
_cell.length_a   1.000
_cell.length_b   1.000
_cell.length_c   1.000
_cell.angle_alpha   90.00
_cell.angle_beta   90.00
_cell.angle_gamma   90.00
#
_symmetry.space_group_name_H-M   'P 1'
#
loop_
_entity.id
_entity.type
_entity.pdbx_description
1 polymer ?
#
loop_
_entity_poly.entity_id
_entity_poly.type
_entity_poly.pdbx_seq_one_letter_code
_entity_poly.pdbx_strand_id
1 'polypeptide(L)' 'MTVTDLDFAVAELGELVGSVRDAVQPGRRIATIRKQAGLGLPVALITPEPPRQNASAAAD' A
#
# COMPACT_ATOMS: atom_id res chain seq x y z
N MET A 1 -2.74 5.31 4.56
CA MET A 1 -1.43 5.79 5.01
C MET A 1 -0.37 5.19 4.11
N THR A 2 0.51 6.02 3.56
CA THR A 2 1.64 5.53 2.76
C THR A 2 2.73 4.99 3.69
N VAL A 3 3.29 3.83 3.37
CA VAL A 3 4.40 3.20 4.10
C VAL A 3 5.52 2.85 3.14
N THR A 4 6.78 2.98 3.56
CA THR A 4 7.95 2.68 2.70
C THR A 4 8.22 1.19 2.57
N ASP A 5 7.89 0.40 3.59
CA ASP A 5 8.00 -1.05 3.60
C ASP A 5 6.67 -1.67 4.07
N LEU A 6 5.87 -2.12 3.09
CA LEU A 6 4.56 -2.72 3.37
C LEU A 6 4.69 -4.14 3.92
N ASP A 7 5.68 -4.91 3.46
CA ASP A 7 5.82 -6.30 3.84
C ASP A 7 6.29 -6.41 5.30
N PHE A 8 7.23 -5.56 5.71
CA PHE A 8 7.62 -5.43 7.12
C PHE A 8 6.45 -5.01 8.01
N ALA A 9 5.71 -3.96 7.62
CA ALA A 9 4.57 -3.50 8.41
C ALA A 9 3.48 -4.58 8.57
N VAL A 10 3.26 -5.39 7.53
CA VAL A 10 2.31 -6.50 7.59
C VAL A 10 2.80 -7.63 8.51
N ALA A 11 4.10 -7.95 8.45
CA ALA A 11 4.69 -8.94 9.36
C ALA A 11 4.55 -8.53 10.83
N GLU A 12 4.81 -7.26 11.15
CA GLU A 12 4.68 -6.72 12.51
C GLU A 12 3.23 -6.69 13.00
N LEU A 13 2.28 -6.37 12.14
CA LEU A 13 0.85 -6.32 12.50
C LEU A 13 0.20 -7.71 12.60
N GLY A 14 0.76 -8.70 11.90
CA GLY A 14 0.29 -10.09 11.92
C GLY A 14 -1.22 -10.21 11.63
N GLU A 15 -1.95 -10.83 12.56
CA GLU A 15 -3.39 -11.07 12.41
C GLU A 15 -4.24 -9.80 12.37
N LEU A 16 -3.70 -8.65 12.78
CA LEU A 16 -4.42 -7.37 12.79
C LEU A 16 -4.47 -6.71 11.41
N VAL A 17 -3.91 -7.31 10.38
CA VAL A 17 -3.92 -6.79 9.01
C VAL A 17 -4.41 -7.85 8.02
N GLY A 18 -4.99 -7.40 6.91
CA GLY A 18 -5.32 -8.25 5.77
C GLY A 18 -4.09 -8.63 4.95
N SER A 19 -4.28 -9.55 4.00
CA SER A 19 -3.22 -9.89 3.05
C SER A 19 -2.84 -8.71 2.16
N VAL A 20 -1.57 -8.67 1.75
CA VAL A 20 -1.09 -7.75 0.72
C VAL A 20 -1.71 -8.12 -0.62
N ARG A 21 -2.13 -7.11 -1.37
CA ARG A 21 -2.62 -7.24 -2.75
C ARG A 21 -2.25 -6.02 -3.57
N ASP A 22 -2.42 -6.13 -4.88
CA ASP A 22 -2.34 -4.98 -5.75
C ASP A 22 -3.45 -3.98 -5.41
N ALA A 23 -3.05 -2.71 -5.34
CA ALA A 23 -3.97 -1.60 -5.21
C ALA A 23 -4.64 -1.34 -6.57
N VAL A 24 -5.84 -0.75 -6.53
CA VAL A 24 -6.49 -0.23 -7.75
C VAL A 24 -5.64 0.86 -8.42
N GLN A 25 -4.81 1.55 -7.63
CA GLN A 25 -3.81 2.49 -8.13
C GLN A 25 -2.60 1.72 -8.69
N PRO A 26 -2.29 1.85 -10.00
CA PRO A 26 -1.26 1.06 -10.64
C PRO A 26 0.11 1.17 -9.96
N GLY A 27 0.83 0.03 -9.91
CA GLY A 27 2.18 -0.05 -9.34
C GLY A 27 2.25 0.11 -7.82
N ARG A 28 1.11 0.16 -7.12
CA ARG A 28 1.05 0.21 -5.66
C ARG A 28 0.49 -1.09 -5.10
N ARG A 29 0.98 -1.50 -3.92
CA ARG A 29 0.43 -2.60 -3.12
C ARG A 29 -0.27 -2.04 -1.89
N ILE A 30 -1.31 -2.71 -1.42
CA ILE A 30 -2.17 -2.27 -0.31
C ILE A 30 -2.48 -3.43 0.64
N ALA A 31 -2.59 -3.13 1.92
CA ALA A 31 -3.18 -4.00 2.94
C ALA A 31 -4.06 -3.17 3.88
N THR A 32 -5.17 -3.74 4.36
CA THR A 32 -6.11 -3.03 5.23
C THR A 32 -5.98 -3.51 6.66
N ILE A 33 -5.83 -2.59 7.61
CA ILE A 33 -5.86 -2.90 9.04
C ILE A 33 -7.27 -3.35 9.42
N ARG A 34 -7.36 -4.47 10.13
CA ARG A 34 -8.63 -5.04 10.56
C ARG A 34 -9.21 -4.24 11.72
N LYS A 35 -10.53 -4.30 11.88
CA LYS A 35 -11.25 -3.60 12.96
C LYS A 35 -10.76 -4.00 14.36
N GLN A 36 -10.25 -5.23 14.50
CA GLN A 36 -9.67 -5.78 15.73
C GLN A 36 -8.48 -4.97 16.26
N ALA A 37 -7.84 -4.14 15.43
CA ALA A 37 -6.81 -3.21 15.87
C ALA A 37 -7.34 -1.99 16.66
N GLY A 38 -8.66 -1.89 16.86
CA GLY A 38 -9.27 -0.81 17.66
C GLY A 38 -9.35 0.55 16.96
N LEU A 39 -9.10 0.60 15.64
CA LEU A 39 -9.19 1.84 14.88
C LEU A 39 -10.65 2.22 14.60
N GLY A 40 -11.00 3.49 14.86
CA GLY A 40 -12.35 4.00 14.66
C GLY A 40 -12.81 4.07 13.20
N LEU A 41 -11.86 4.06 12.26
CA LEU A 41 -12.12 4.02 10.82
C LEU A 41 -11.25 2.94 10.16
N PRO A 42 -11.71 2.34 9.03
CA PRO A 42 -10.85 1.48 8.23
C PRO A 42 -9.61 2.22 7.73
N VAL A 43 -8.43 1.74 8.11
CA VAL A 43 -7.15 2.31 7.68
C VAL A 43 -6.45 1.34 6.75
N ALA A 44 -6.05 1.82 5.58
CA ALA A 44 -5.21 1.08 4.64
C ALA A 44 -3.76 1.52 4.74
N LEU A 45 -2.83 0.57 4.71
CA LEU A 45 -1.42 0.76 4.40
C LEU A 45 -1.23 0.57 2.89
N ILE A 46 -0.50 1.48 2.25
CA ILE A 46 -0.27 1.43 0.81
C ILE A 46 1.17 1.82 0.51
N THR A 47 1.83 1.14 -0.43
CA THR A 47 3.21 1.49 -0.84
C THR A 47 3.27 2.90 -1.43
N PRO A 48 4.45 3.55 -1.52
CA PRO A 48 4.56 4.86 -2.16
C PRO A 48 4.07 4.83 -3.60
N GLU A 49 3.69 6.00 -4.13
CA GLU A 49 3.46 6.12 -5.56
C GLU A 49 4.78 5.78 -6.28
N PRO A 50 4.76 4.90 -7.30
CA PRO A 50 5.96 4.66 -8.09
C PRO A 50 6.40 5.98 -8.73
N PRO A 51 7.71 6.17 -8.99
CA PRO A 51 8.18 7.33 -9.71
C PRO A 51 7.36 7.51 -11.00
N ARG A 52 6.80 8.71 -11.21
CA ARG A 52 6.21 9.04 -12.50
C ARG A 52 7.30 8.86 -13.54
N GLN A 53 7.13 7.88 -14.42
CA GLN A 53 7.95 7.81 -15.61
C GLN A 53 7.59 9.06 -16.41
N ASN A 54 8.50 10.04 -16.45
CA ASN A 54 8.33 11.18 -17.33
C ASN A 54 8.14 10.61 -18.73
N ALA A 55 6.99 10.90 -19.35
CA ALA A 55 6.75 10.57 -20.74
C ALA A 55 7.79 11.35 -21.58
N SER A 56 8.93 10.74 -21.87
CA SER A 56 9.91 11.31 -22.79
C SER A 56 10.56 10.21 -23.61
N ALA A 57 10.17 10.14 -24.87
CA ALA A 57 11.04 10.00 -26.06
C ALA A 57 10.27 9.34 -27.21
N ALA A 58 9.55 10.17 -27.98
CA ALA A 58 9.19 10.01 -29.41
C ALA A 58 8.08 11.05 -29.70
N ALA A 59 8.25 12.25 -30.26
CA ALA A 59 9.36 12.85 -30.99
C ALA A 59 10.08 11.87 -31.92
N ASP A 60 9.29 11.24 -32.80
CA ASP A 60 9.67 10.97 -34.19
C ASP A 60 8.51 11.43 -35.07
#